data_AF-A0A4R6QUV9-F1
#
_entry.id   AF-A0A4R6QUV9-F1
#
_cell.length_a   1.000
_cell.length_b   1.000
_cell.length_c   1.000
_cell.angle_alpha   90.00
_cell.angle_beta   90.00
_cell.angle_gamma   90.00
#
_symmetry.space_group_name_H-M   'P 1'
#
loop_
_entity.id
_entity.type
_entity.pdbx_description
1 polymer ?
#
loop_
_entity_poly.entity_id
_entity_poly.type
_entity_poly.pdbx_seq_one_letter_code
_entity_poly.pdbx_strand_id
1 'polypeptide(L)'
;MRLAELGASELLRRLRGEGLLLRTGPFTTRVLTPIDAVARGLELLYGHYPVLDSAEFADFTVTLARPGGLLRRLRPQVLFTYDGALPFEPLPIDHAFPLFEWAMNWCISSQAHQYLTLHAAVIERNGCAVIMPAPPGSGKSTLCAGLVSRGWRLLSDELALISLTDGSLTPLCRPISLKNRSIDIMKAYAPEAVFNVVTHDTSKGSVTHMKADPAHVARMAETARPRWIIFPKYVADAPAALAPRSRAGSLLDLGRNSFNYMVQGLPGFECLSDLVDACQCYTFEYSQLNDAVALFDSLARQESGE
;
A
#
# COMPACT_ATOMS: atom_id res chain seq x y z
N MET A 1 -3.31 22.00 4.23
CA MET A 1 -2.01 21.99 4.95
C MET A 1 -1.41 20.60 4.89
N ARG A 2 -0.10 20.44 5.11
CA ARG A 2 0.56 19.13 5.25
C ARG A 2 0.67 18.72 6.71
N LEU A 3 0.75 17.42 6.99
CA LEU A 3 0.84 16.91 8.36
C LEU A 3 2.05 17.45 9.13
N ALA A 4 3.22 17.58 8.48
CA ALA A 4 4.42 18.12 9.10
C ALA A 4 4.28 19.59 9.55
N GLU A 5 3.30 20.33 9.00
CA GLU A 5 3.02 21.74 9.34
C GLU A 5 2.14 21.87 10.60
N LEU A 6 1.49 20.80 11.04
CA LEU A 6 0.56 20.82 12.18
C LEU A 6 1.29 21.06 13.52
N GLY A 7 2.51 20.56 13.65
CA GLY A 7 3.25 20.49 14.91
C GLY A 7 2.77 19.35 15.83
N ALA A 8 3.67 18.82 16.66
CA ALA A 8 3.40 17.62 17.46
C ALA A 8 2.24 17.77 18.48
N SER A 9 2.13 18.92 19.13
CA SER A 9 1.07 19.17 20.13
C SER A 9 -0.32 19.19 19.52
N GLU A 10 -0.47 19.83 18.36
CA GLU A 10 -1.74 19.90 17.64
C GLU A 10 -2.09 18.54 17.03
N LEU A 11 -1.09 17.79 16.53
CA LEU A 11 -1.29 16.43 16.04
C LEU A 11 -1.88 15.53 17.13
N LEU A 12 -1.30 15.56 18.33
CA LEU A 12 -1.81 14.81 19.48
C LEU A 12 -3.19 15.29 19.91
N ARG A 13 -3.45 16.61 19.88
CA ARG A 13 -4.76 17.18 20.21
C ARG A 13 -5.85 16.65 19.28
N ARG A 14 -5.62 16.67 17.96
CA ARG A 14 -6.57 16.17 16.96
C ARG A 14 -6.78 14.66 17.09
N LEU A 15 -5.71 13.87 17.17
CA LEU A 15 -5.80 12.41 17.29
C LEU A 15 -6.56 11.96 18.54
N ARG A 16 -6.46 12.68 19.65
CA ARG A 16 -7.12 12.35 20.93
C ARG A 16 -8.51 12.98 21.09
N GLY A 17 -8.89 13.91 20.21
CA GLY A 17 -10.13 14.68 20.29
C GLY A 17 -11.04 14.42 19.10
N GLU A 18 -11.19 15.43 18.25
CA GLU A 18 -12.12 15.44 17.08
C GLU A 18 -11.71 14.48 15.94
N GLY A 19 -10.46 14.02 15.92
CA GLY A 19 -9.90 13.16 14.88
C GLY A 19 -9.06 13.94 13.86
N LEU A 20 -7.98 13.32 13.40
CA LEU A 20 -7.13 13.84 12.33
C LEU A 20 -7.68 13.39 10.98
N LEU A 21 -8.09 14.31 10.09
CA LEU A 21 -8.45 13.97 8.72
C LEU A 21 -7.20 13.89 7.84
N LEU A 22 -6.76 12.68 7.55
CA LEU A 22 -5.59 12.39 6.73
C LEU A 22 -6.03 11.95 5.34
N ARG A 23 -5.53 12.60 4.28
CA ARG A 23 -5.82 12.21 2.90
C ARG A 23 -4.71 11.33 2.32
N THR A 24 -5.09 10.19 1.75
CA THR A 24 -4.20 9.31 0.96
C THR A 24 -4.90 8.93 -0.35
N GLY A 25 -4.35 9.39 -1.47
CA GLY A 25 -5.00 9.19 -2.78
C GLY A 25 -6.37 9.88 -2.85
N PRO A 26 -7.44 9.15 -3.26
CA PRO A 26 -8.79 9.70 -3.32
C PRO A 26 -9.52 9.69 -1.97
N PHE A 27 -8.97 9.05 -0.93
CA PHE A 27 -9.66 8.83 0.34
C PHE A 27 -9.18 9.75 1.45
N THR A 28 -10.11 10.18 2.28
CA THR A 28 -9.88 10.87 3.55
C THR A 28 -10.25 9.96 4.70
N THR A 29 -9.27 9.65 5.55
CA THR A 29 -9.48 8.85 6.76
C THR A 29 -9.44 9.76 7.99
N ARG A 30 -10.51 9.74 8.78
CA ARG A 30 -10.52 10.30 10.14
C ARG A 30 -9.82 9.32 11.08
N VAL A 31 -8.71 9.74 11.67
CA VAL A 31 -7.92 8.93 12.60
C VAL A 31 -8.14 9.41 14.03
N LEU A 32 -8.61 8.51 14.89
CA LEU A 32 -8.74 8.74 16.34
C LEU A 32 -7.88 7.72 17.10
N THR A 33 -6.95 8.20 17.92
CA THR A 33 -6.16 7.33 18.78
C THR A 33 -5.48 8.06 19.93
N PRO A 34 -5.49 7.50 21.16
CA PRO A 34 -4.67 7.97 22.26
C PRO A 34 -3.27 7.34 22.28
N ILE A 35 -2.86 6.61 21.23
CA ILE A 35 -1.63 5.82 21.23
C ILE A 35 -0.49 6.60 20.56
N ASP A 36 0.48 7.03 21.35
CA ASP A 36 1.59 7.88 20.89
C ASP A 36 2.47 7.22 19.81
N ALA A 37 2.56 5.89 19.80
CA ALA A 37 3.28 5.17 18.75
C ALA A 37 2.68 5.42 17.35
N VAL A 38 1.35 5.58 17.25
CA VAL A 38 0.67 5.90 16.00
C VAL A 38 1.00 7.34 15.58
N ALA A 39 0.93 8.29 16.53
CA ALA A 39 1.28 9.69 16.27
C ALA A 39 2.71 9.85 15.77
N ARG A 40 3.69 9.19 16.39
CA ARG A 40 5.10 9.20 15.95
C ARG A 40 5.28 8.62 14.55
N GLY A 41 4.58 7.52 14.24
CA GLY A 41 4.63 6.92 12.91
C GLY A 41 4.00 7.82 11.83
N LEU A 42 2.90 8.50 12.16
CA LEU A 42 2.27 9.51 11.30
C LEU A 42 3.20 10.68 11.02
N GLU A 43 3.82 11.25 12.05
CA GLU A 43 4.78 12.35 11.90
C GLU A 43 5.96 11.94 11.01
N LEU A 44 6.52 10.75 11.23
CA LEU A 44 7.66 10.24 10.48
C LEU A 44 7.32 9.96 9.00
N LEU A 45 6.25 9.21 8.75
CA LEU A 45 5.95 8.63 7.44
C LEU A 45 4.94 9.45 6.63
N TYR A 46 4.03 10.16 7.30
CA TYR A 46 2.93 10.88 6.66
C TYR A 46 3.09 12.42 6.65
N GLY A 47 4.27 12.93 7.02
CA GLY A 47 4.52 14.38 7.08
C GLY A 47 4.17 15.20 5.82
N HIS A 48 4.24 14.62 4.62
CA HIS A 48 3.94 15.33 3.36
C HIS A 48 2.48 15.23 2.91
N TYR A 49 1.65 14.47 3.63
CA TYR A 49 0.29 14.19 3.22
C TYR A 49 -0.64 15.34 3.64
N PRO A 50 -1.66 15.66 2.83
CA PRO A 50 -2.64 16.66 3.20
C PRO A 50 -3.40 16.26 4.46
N VAL A 51 -3.52 17.22 5.36
CA VAL A 51 -4.47 17.18 6.48
C VAL A 51 -5.57 18.19 6.19
N LEU A 52 -6.81 17.72 6.33
CA LEU A 52 -8.02 18.50 6.08
C LEU A 52 -8.55 19.12 7.38
N ASP A 53 -9.46 20.08 7.25
CA ASP A 53 -10.17 20.64 8.39
C ASP A 53 -11.10 19.59 9.03
N SER A 54 -11.31 19.62 10.35
CA SER A 54 -12.11 18.58 11.03
C SER A 54 -13.59 18.57 10.61
N ALA A 55 -14.09 19.68 10.05
CA ALA A 55 -15.43 19.78 9.49
C ALA A 55 -15.60 19.13 8.10
N GLU A 56 -14.50 18.79 7.41
CA GLU A 56 -14.58 18.15 6.09
C GLU A 56 -15.06 16.69 6.16
N PHE A 57 -15.51 16.18 5.01
CA PHE A 57 -15.98 14.81 4.88
C PHE A 57 -14.84 13.80 5.04
N ALA A 58 -15.11 12.69 5.73
CA ALA A 58 -14.21 11.56 5.85
C ALA A 58 -14.90 10.31 5.30
N ASP A 59 -14.23 9.60 4.38
CA ASP A 59 -14.71 8.34 3.85
C ASP A 59 -14.74 7.25 4.92
N PHE A 60 -13.73 7.25 5.80
CA PHE A 60 -13.55 6.23 6.83
C PHE A 60 -13.24 6.87 8.19
N THR A 61 -13.72 6.26 9.27
CA THR A 61 -13.29 6.58 10.63
C THR A 61 -12.51 5.42 11.23
N VAL A 62 -11.20 5.58 11.36
CA VAL A 62 -10.30 4.60 11.98
C VAL A 62 -10.04 5.00 13.43
N THR A 63 -10.60 4.21 14.35
CA THR A 63 -10.36 4.40 15.79
C THR A 63 -9.49 3.28 16.33
N LEU A 64 -8.34 3.66 16.88
CA LEU A 64 -7.43 2.75 17.58
C LEU A 64 -7.40 3.09 19.06
N ALA A 65 -7.98 2.21 19.87
CA ALA A 65 -8.13 2.44 21.31
C ALA A 65 -7.48 1.32 22.12
N ARG A 66 -7.21 1.61 23.39
CA ARG A 66 -6.83 0.56 24.36
C ARG A 66 -8.12 -0.04 24.95
N PRO A 67 -8.20 -1.36 25.18
CA PRO A 67 -9.32 -1.95 25.88
C PRO A 67 -9.51 -1.33 27.27
N GLY A 68 -10.76 -1.22 27.71
CA GLY A 68 -11.10 -0.87 29.08
C GLY A 68 -10.77 -2.00 30.07
N GLY A 69 -10.81 -1.68 31.37
CA GLY A 69 -10.72 -2.66 32.46
C GLY A 69 -9.36 -2.81 33.14
N LEU A 70 -9.35 -3.56 34.25
CA LEU A 70 -8.22 -3.73 35.18
C LEU A 70 -7.01 -4.45 34.55
N LEU A 71 -7.23 -5.29 33.53
CA LEU A 71 -6.17 -6.05 32.84
C LEU A 71 -5.31 -5.21 31.89
N ARG A 72 -5.68 -3.94 31.65
CA ARG A 72 -4.95 -2.98 30.79
C ARG A 72 -3.48 -2.80 31.19
N ARG A 73 -3.13 -3.02 32.46
CA ARG A 73 -1.75 -2.91 32.97
C ARG A 73 -0.93 -4.19 32.84
N LEU A 74 -1.56 -5.36 32.78
CA LEU A 74 -0.87 -6.66 32.76
C LEU A 74 -0.50 -7.09 31.34
N ARG A 75 -1.34 -6.79 30.35
CA ARG A 75 -1.09 -7.02 28.92
C ARG A 75 -1.66 -5.87 28.09
N PRO A 76 -0.87 -4.82 27.81
CA PRO A 76 -1.39 -3.68 27.06
C PRO A 76 -1.68 -4.08 25.62
N GLN A 77 -2.92 -3.82 25.19
CA GLN A 77 -3.43 -4.17 23.86
C GLN A 77 -3.96 -2.93 23.12
N VAL A 78 -4.14 -3.08 21.81
CA VAL A 78 -4.79 -2.14 20.91
C VAL A 78 -5.93 -2.85 20.17
N LEU A 79 -7.03 -2.12 19.99
CA LEU A 79 -8.21 -2.54 19.27
C LEU A 79 -8.43 -1.59 18.10
N PHE A 80 -8.82 -2.12 16.95
CA PHE A 80 -9.38 -1.35 15.86
C PHE A 80 -10.89 -1.46 15.89
N THR A 81 -11.57 -0.31 15.99
CA THR A 81 -13.03 -0.23 15.86
C THR A 81 -13.42 0.54 14.63
N TYR A 82 -14.41 0.03 13.90
CA TYR A 82 -15.04 0.67 12.75
C TYR A 82 -16.56 0.52 12.89
N ASP A 83 -17.29 1.63 12.95
CA ASP A 83 -18.75 1.69 13.12
C ASP A 83 -19.29 0.79 14.25
N GLY A 84 -18.57 0.74 15.37
CA GLY A 84 -18.91 -0.08 16.55
C GLY A 84 -18.54 -1.56 16.45
N ALA A 85 -18.07 -2.04 15.30
CA ALA A 85 -17.55 -3.39 15.12
C ALA A 85 -16.05 -3.47 15.42
N LEU A 86 -15.56 -4.69 15.65
CA LEU A 86 -14.14 -5.03 15.81
C LEU A 86 -13.69 -5.93 14.64
N PRO A 87 -13.21 -5.36 13.52
CA PRO A 87 -12.84 -6.16 12.34
C PRO A 87 -11.61 -7.05 12.55
N PHE A 88 -10.78 -6.73 13.55
CA PHE A 88 -9.60 -7.51 13.93
C PHE A 88 -9.67 -7.90 15.40
N GLU A 89 -9.01 -8.99 15.74
CA GLU A 89 -8.76 -9.36 17.13
C GLU A 89 -7.85 -8.33 17.83
N PRO A 90 -7.95 -8.18 19.16
CA PRO A 90 -7.05 -7.31 19.93
C PRO A 90 -5.59 -7.72 19.77
N LEU A 91 -4.72 -6.77 19.43
CA LEU A 91 -3.28 -7.00 19.25
C LEU A 91 -2.45 -6.40 20.40
N PRO A 92 -1.20 -6.85 20.61
CA PRO A 92 -0.26 -6.16 21.50
C PRO A 92 -0.13 -4.67 21.16
N ILE A 93 0.03 -3.80 22.16
CA ILE A 93 0.09 -2.35 21.96
C ILE A 93 1.21 -1.91 21.01
N ASP A 94 2.33 -2.65 20.97
CA ASP A 94 3.46 -2.37 20.09
C ASP A 94 3.13 -2.58 18.60
N HIS A 95 2.01 -3.25 18.31
CA HIS A 95 1.49 -3.48 16.96
C HIS A 95 0.53 -2.36 16.50
N ALA A 96 0.37 -1.29 17.28
CA ALA A 96 -0.60 -0.23 16.99
C ALA A 96 -0.39 0.45 15.62
N PHE A 97 0.87 0.70 15.20
CA PHE A 97 1.12 1.31 13.90
C PHE A 97 0.90 0.34 12.72
N PRO A 98 1.38 -0.92 12.75
CA PRO A 98 0.95 -1.92 11.76
C PRO A 98 -0.57 -2.11 11.69
N LEU A 99 -1.26 -2.13 12.83
CA LEU A 99 -2.72 -2.23 12.87
C LEU A 99 -3.40 -1.01 12.25
N PHE A 100 -2.84 0.19 12.42
CA PHE A 100 -3.30 1.40 11.73
C PHE A 100 -3.24 1.25 10.20
N GLU A 101 -2.11 0.80 9.68
CA GLU A 101 -1.94 0.58 8.24
C GLU A 101 -2.91 -0.49 7.69
N TRP A 102 -3.09 -1.59 8.44
CA TRP A 102 -4.04 -2.64 8.08
C TRP A 102 -5.49 -2.18 8.18
N ALA A 103 -5.84 -1.37 9.17
CA ALA A 103 -7.17 -0.81 9.33
C ALA A 103 -7.56 0.06 8.14
N MET A 104 -6.66 0.95 7.68
CA MET A 104 -6.90 1.74 6.48
C MET A 104 -7.05 0.88 5.22
N ASN A 105 -6.22 -0.15 5.06
CA ASN A 105 -6.35 -1.08 3.92
C ASN A 105 -7.68 -1.85 3.97
N TRP A 106 -8.09 -2.30 5.16
CA TRP A 106 -9.37 -2.96 5.36
C TRP A 106 -10.54 -2.04 5.00
N CYS A 107 -10.54 -0.78 5.44
CA CYS A 107 -11.59 0.18 5.10
C CYS A 107 -11.72 0.38 3.58
N ILE A 108 -10.59 0.58 2.89
CA ILE A 108 -10.59 0.76 1.43
C ILE A 108 -11.11 -0.50 0.73
N SER A 109 -10.56 -1.66 1.08
CA SER A 109 -10.91 -2.93 0.41
C SER A 109 -12.37 -3.36 0.66
N SER A 110 -12.94 -3.00 1.81
CA SER A 110 -14.30 -3.38 2.21
C SER A 110 -15.38 -2.40 1.77
N GLN A 111 -15.05 -1.12 1.53
CA GLN A 111 -16.05 -0.09 1.26
C GLN A 111 -15.93 0.59 -0.12
N ALA A 112 -14.73 0.65 -0.72
CA ALA A 112 -14.50 1.44 -1.92
C ALA A 112 -14.87 0.69 -3.22
N HIS A 113 -16.13 0.29 -3.33
CA HIS A 113 -16.64 -0.51 -4.45
C HIS A 113 -16.84 0.26 -5.76
N GLN A 114 -16.56 1.56 -5.81
CA GLN A 114 -16.39 2.28 -7.07
C GLN A 114 -15.10 1.88 -7.83
N TYR A 115 -14.20 1.13 -7.17
CA TYR A 115 -13.00 0.56 -7.77
C TYR A 115 -13.08 -0.97 -7.77
N LEU A 116 -12.43 -1.59 -8.76
CA LEU A 116 -11.97 -2.96 -8.64
C LEU A 116 -10.63 -2.96 -7.88
N THR A 117 -10.58 -3.67 -6.76
CA THR A 117 -9.42 -3.67 -5.86
C THR A 117 -8.68 -5.00 -5.93
N LEU A 118 -7.38 -4.94 -6.24
CA LEU A 118 -6.50 -6.12 -6.27
C LEU A 118 -5.44 -6.06 -5.17
N HIS A 119 -5.07 -7.23 -4.65
CA HIS A 119 -3.86 -7.39 -3.85
C HIS A 119 -2.62 -7.37 -4.75
N ALA A 120 -2.15 -6.17 -5.04
CA ALA A 120 -1.03 -5.94 -5.95
C ALA A 120 -0.30 -4.65 -5.61
N ALA A 121 1.00 -4.63 -5.93
CA ALA A 121 1.79 -3.42 -5.94
C ALA A 121 1.67 -2.77 -7.34
N VAL A 122 1.69 -1.45 -7.38
CA VAL A 122 1.56 -0.67 -8.59
C VAL A 122 2.61 0.42 -8.58
N ILE A 123 3.40 0.44 -9.65
CA ILE A 123 4.42 1.44 -9.90
C ILE A 123 4.23 2.01 -11.29
N GLU A 124 4.73 3.23 -11.52
CA GLU A 124 4.58 3.92 -12.79
C GLU A 124 5.89 4.56 -13.25
N ARG A 125 6.06 4.62 -14.57
CA ARG A 125 7.06 5.42 -15.24
C ARG A 125 6.52 5.96 -16.56
N ASN A 126 6.70 7.25 -16.82
CA ASN A 126 6.28 7.94 -18.05
C ASN A 126 4.80 7.73 -18.42
N GLY A 127 3.89 7.74 -17.45
CA GLY A 127 2.45 7.51 -17.60
C GLY A 127 2.03 6.04 -17.66
N CYS A 128 2.98 5.10 -17.80
CA CYS A 128 2.73 3.68 -17.95
C CYS A 128 2.95 2.94 -16.62
N ALA A 129 1.94 2.19 -16.19
CA ALA A 129 1.96 1.48 -14.93
C ALA A 129 2.19 -0.03 -15.07
N VAL A 130 2.92 -0.58 -14.11
CA VAL A 130 3.10 -2.01 -13.90
C VAL A 130 2.26 -2.42 -12.70
N ILE A 131 1.37 -3.40 -12.90
CA ILE A 131 0.65 -4.09 -11.84
C ILE A 131 1.43 -5.35 -11.49
N MET A 132 1.79 -5.50 -10.22
CA MET A 132 2.49 -6.65 -9.68
C MET A 132 1.60 -7.45 -8.72
N PRO A 133 0.68 -8.28 -9.25
CA PRO A 133 -0.12 -9.17 -8.42
C PRO A 133 0.77 -10.29 -7.88
N ALA A 134 0.67 -10.57 -6.59
CA ALA A 134 1.42 -11.68 -6.04
C ALA A 134 0.83 -12.19 -4.73
N PRO A 135 0.90 -13.52 -4.48
CA PRO A 135 0.56 -14.06 -3.18
C PRO A 135 1.53 -13.52 -2.10
N PRO A 136 1.13 -13.52 -0.82
CA PRO A 136 2.01 -13.16 0.29
C PRO A 136 3.31 -13.99 0.25
N GLY A 137 4.45 -13.32 0.47
CA GLY A 137 5.76 -13.98 0.54
C GLY A 137 6.54 -14.08 -0.78
N SER A 138 5.95 -13.67 -1.90
CA SER A 138 6.56 -13.64 -3.25
C SER A 138 7.72 -12.64 -3.45
N GLY A 139 7.94 -11.74 -2.49
CA GLY A 139 8.91 -10.64 -2.60
C GLY A 139 8.36 -9.36 -3.25
N LYS A 140 7.05 -9.27 -3.50
CA LYS A 140 6.38 -8.11 -4.13
C LYS A 140 6.73 -6.76 -3.50
N SER A 141 6.59 -6.62 -2.18
CA SER A 141 6.87 -5.35 -1.51
C SER A 141 8.35 -4.98 -1.53
N THR A 142 9.24 -5.97 -1.52
CA THR A 142 10.69 -5.77 -1.67
C THR A 142 11.04 -5.29 -3.08
N LEU A 143 10.45 -5.92 -4.12
CA LEU A 143 10.62 -5.50 -5.50
C LEU A 143 10.07 -4.09 -5.73
N CYS A 144 8.87 -3.80 -5.23
CA CYS A 144 8.24 -2.48 -5.26
C CYS A 144 9.15 -1.42 -4.62
N ALA A 145 9.63 -1.67 -3.40
CA ALA A 145 10.55 -0.78 -2.72
C ALA A 145 11.87 -0.56 -3.49
N GLY A 146 12.44 -1.61 -4.07
CA GLY A 146 13.65 -1.52 -4.90
C GLY A 146 13.46 -0.66 -6.14
N LEU A 147 12.38 -0.88 -6.91
CA LEU A 147 12.06 -0.12 -8.11
C LEU A 147 11.77 1.36 -7.79
N VAL A 148 11.00 1.61 -6.72
CA VAL A 148 10.69 2.96 -6.24
C VAL A 148 11.96 3.71 -5.80
N SER A 149 12.90 3.01 -5.16
CA SER A 149 14.21 3.57 -4.77
C SER A 149 15.13 3.88 -5.96
N ARG A 150 14.71 3.54 -7.19
CA ARG A 150 15.43 3.78 -8.45
C ARG A 150 14.61 4.58 -9.46
N GLY A 151 13.66 5.37 -8.97
CA GLY A 151 12.99 6.41 -9.77
C GLY A 151 11.67 5.99 -10.41
N TRP A 152 11.15 4.81 -10.09
CA TRP A 152 9.76 4.48 -10.39
C TRP A 152 8.83 5.18 -9.41
N ARG A 153 7.71 5.73 -9.89
CA ARG A 153 6.70 6.34 -9.02
C ARG A 153 5.90 5.26 -8.31
N LEU A 154 5.73 5.41 -7.01
CA LEU A 154 4.85 4.56 -6.21
C LEU A 154 3.39 4.99 -6.39
N LEU A 155 2.54 4.08 -6.88
CA LEU A 155 1.08 4.24 -6.81
C LEU A 155 0.53 3.54 -5.57
N SER A 156 0.91 2.29 -5.33
CA SER A 156 0.49 1.51 -4.16
C SER A 156 1.39 0.29 -3.97
N ASP A 157 1.55 -0.19 -2.74
CA ASP A 157 2.20 -1.50 -2.50
C ASP A 157 1.19 -2.62 -2.21
N GLU A 158 0.07 -2.33 -1.53
CA GLU A 158 -0.85 -3.41 -1.08
C GLU A 158 -2.17 -3.47 -1.86
N LEU A 159 -2.70 -2.34 -2.31
CA LEU A 159 -4.02 -2.23 -2.94
C LEU A 159 -3.92 -1.52 -4.30
N ALA A 160 -4.07 -2.26 -5.39
CA ALA A 160 -4.24 -1.67 -6.71
C ALA A 160 -5.71 -1.29 -6.90
N LEU A 161 -5.99 -0.01 -7.14
CA LEU A 161 -7.34 0.51 -7.36
C LEU A 161 -7.52 0.79 -8.84
N ILE A 162 -8.37 -0.01 -9.49
CA ILE A 162 -8.70 0.14 -10.90
C ILE A 162 -10.06 0.81 -10.99
N SER A 163 -10.10 1.95 -11.66
CA SER A 163 -11.35 2.67 -11.95
C SER A 163 -12.25 1.81 -12.84
N LEU A 164 -13.48 1.57 -12.39
CA LEU A 164 -14.50 0.87 -13.20
C LEU A 164 -14.99 1.70 -14.39
N THR A 165 -14.66 2.99 -14.46
CA THR A 165 -15.13 3.88 -15.52
C THR A 165 -14.18 3.90 -16.73
N ASP A 166 -12.87 3.91 -16.48
CA ASP A 166 -11.86 4.11 -17.53
C ASP A 166 -10.65 3.17 -17.43
N GLY A 167 -10.65 2.23 -16.48
CA GLY A 167 -9.56 1.28 -16.27
C GLY A 167 -8.27 1.88 -15.73
N SER A 168 -8.25 3.18 -15.39
CA SER A 168 -7.06 3.84 -14.87
C SER A 168 -6.71 3.38 -13.45
N LEU A 169 -5.42 3.40 -13.13
CA LEU A 169 -4.91 3.05 -11.80
C LEU A 169 -4.85 4.30 -10.92
N THR A 170 -5.55 4.23 -9.80
CA THR A 170 -5.64 5.33 -8.84
C THR A 170 -4.57 5.20 -7.75
N PRO A 171 -3.71 6.22 -7.55
CA PRO A 171 -2.66 6.15 -6.52
C PRO A 171 -3.22 6.23 -5.10
N LEU A 172 -2.62 5.49 -4.17
CA LEU A 172 -2.75 5.70 -2.73
C LEU A 172 -1.50 6.37 -2.14
N CYS A 173 -0.34 6.12 -2.76
CA CYS A 173 0.99 6.64 -2.41
C CYS A 173 1.41 6.40 -0.96
N ARG A 174 0.85 5.40 -0.27
CA ARG A 174 1.12 5.09 1.14
C ARG A 174 2.49 4.42 1.37
N PRO A 175 3.03 4.44 2.60
CA PRO A 175 4.28 3.77 2.94
C PRO A 175 4.30 2.29 2.55
N ILE A 176 5.47 1.78 2.14
CA ILE A 176 5.65 0.41 1.66
C ILE A 176 5.88 -0.53 2.85
N SER A 177 5.12 -1.64 2.93
CA SER A 177 5.13 -2.60 4.04
C SER A 177 6.22 -3.66 3.83
N LEU A 178 7.29 -3.59 4.63
CA LEU A 178 8.45 -4.51 4.54
C LEU A 178 8.48 -5.47 5.72
N LYS A 179 8.89 -6.72 5.44
CA LYS A 179 8.82 -7.80 6.42
C LYS A 179 10.08 -8.63 6.46
N ASN A 180 10.44 -9.07 7.67
CA ASN A 180 11.52 -10.02 7.93
C ASN A 180 12.82 -9.60 7.22
N ARG A 181 13.44 -10.50 6.45
CA ARG A 181 14.70 -10.26 5.71
C ARG A 181 14.62 -9.08 4.74
N SER A 182 13.44 -8.72 4.26
CA SER A 182 13.25 -7.59 3.33
C SER A 182 13.63 -6.25 3.97
N ILE A 183 13.55 -6.15 5.30
CA ILE A 183 13.90 -4.93 6.04
C ILE A 183 15.40 -4.66 5.89
N ASP A 184 16.24 -5.67 6.13
CA ASP A 184 17.69 -5.53 6.06
C ASP A 184 18.17 -5.37 4.61
N ILE A 185 17.55 -6.10 3.68
CA ILE A 185 17.81 -5.95 2.24
C ILE A 185 17.57 -4.51 1.80
N MET A 186 16.42 -3.91 2.16
CA MET A 186 16.11 -2.54 1.74
C MET A 186 16.95 -1.49 2.45
N LYS A 187 17.30 -1.67 3.72
CA LYS A 187 18.24 -0.79 4.42
C LYS A 187 19.63 -0.78 3.77
N ALA A 188 20.09 -1.92 3.25
CA ALA A 188 21.34 -2.00 2.52
C ALA A 188 21.23 -1.44 1.10
N TYR A 189 20.09 -1.67 0.44
CA TYR A 189 19.86 -1.26 -0.96
C TYR A 189 19.60 0.24 -1.13
N ALA A 190 18.90 0.85 -0.18
CA ALA A 190 18.51 2.26 -0.16
C ALA A 190 18.78 2.85 1.25
N PRO A 191 20.05 3.09 1.61
CA PRO A 191 20.44 3.57 2.94
C PRO A 191 19.87 4.96 3.29
N GLU A 192 19.51 5.75 2.29
CA GLU A 192 18.85 7.05 2.41
C GLU A 192 17.36 6.96 2.73
N ALA A 193 16.74 5.78 2.54
CA ALA A 193 15.33 5.60 2.77
C ALA A 193 14.98 5.70 4.27
N VAL A 194 13.82 6.31 4.56
CA VAL A 194 13.32 6.48 5.92
C VAL A 194 12.41 5.31 6.26
N PHE A 195 12.70 4.60 7.36
CA PHE A 195 11.91 3.49 7.86
C PHE A 195 11.34 3.80 9.23
N ASN A 196 10.15 3.28 9.53
CA ASN A 196 9.62 3.29 10.88
C ASN A 196 10.37 2.30 11.79
N VAL A 197 10.10 2.37 13.09
CA VAL A 197 10.51 1.35 14.07
C VAL A 197 10.00 -0.02 13.63
N VAL A 198 10.84 -1.03 13.78
CA VAL A 198 10.47 -2.42 13.49
C VAL A 198 9.56 -2.94 14.60
N THR A 199 8.39 -3.41 14.23
CA THR A 199 7.50 -4.14 15.13
C THR A 199 7.81 -5.64 15.00
N HIS A 200 8.17 -6.28 16.10
CA HIS A 200 8.45 -7.71 16.18
C HIS A 200 7.20 -8.53 16.55
N ASP A 201 7.27 -9.84 16.33
CA ASP A 201 6.27 -10.83 16.77
C ASP A 201 4.84 -10.57 16.28
N THR A 202 4.67 -10.01 15.08
CA THR A 202 3.36 -9.95 14.43
C THR A 202 2.99 -11.30 13.83
N SER A 203 1.71 -11.50 13.48
CA SER A 203 1.27 -12.68 12.70
C SER A 203 2.00 -12.83 11.35
N LYS A 204 2.66 -11.76 10.89
CA LYS A 204 3.44 -11.69 9.64
C LYS A 204 4.96 -11.66 9.89
N GLY A 205 5.42 -11.92 11.12
CA GLY A 205 6.81 -11.82 11.55
C GLY A 205 7.20 -10.39 11.97
N SER A 206 8.42 -9.97 11.66
CA SER A 206 8.85 -8.58 11.91
C SER A 206 8.39 -7.67 10.76
N VAL A 207 7.82 -6.51 11.07
CA VAL A 207 7.24 -5.57 10.08
C VAL A 207 7.78 -4.16 10.32
N THR A 208 8.10 -3.45 9.24
CA THR A 208 8.28 -1.99 9.25
C THR A 208 7.67 -1.39 7.98
N HIS A 209 7.62 -0.06 7.93
CA HIS A 209 7.09 0.69 6.80
C HIS A 209 8.16 1.67 6.29
N MET A 210 8.42 1.62 4.98
CA MET A 210 9.32 2.55 4.30
C MET A 210 8.52 3.76 3.80
N LYS A 211 8.99 4.96 4.12
CA LYS A 211 8.36 6.22 3.75
C LYS A 211 8.24 6.36 2.23
N ALA A 212 7.07 6.81 1.75
CA ALA A 212 6.89 7.15 0.34
C ALA A 212 7.63 8.46 0.00
N ASP A 213 8.16 8.54 -1.22
CA ASP A 213 8.81 9.76 -1.72
C ASP A 213 7.82 10.94 -1.74
N PRO A 214 8.18 12.11 -1.19
CA PRO A 214 7.34 13.31 -1.23
C PRO A 214 6.86 13.70 -2.64
N ALA A 215 7.66 13.46 -3.68
CA ALA A 215 7.29 13.70 -5.06
C ALA A 215 6.15 12.78 -5.54
N HIS A 216 6.07 11.55 -5.01
CA HIS A 216 4.97 10.63 -5.32
C HIS A 216 3.68 11.10 -4.63
N VAL A 217 3.78 11.52 -3.37
CA VAL A 217 2.67 12.10 -2.60
C VAL A 217 2.14 13.37 -3.26
N ALA A 218 3.02 14.26 -3.76
CA ALA A 218 2.61 15.47 -4.48
C ALA A 218 1.80 15.17 -5.76
N ARG A 219 2.05 14.02 -6.38
CA ARG A 219 1.38 13.53 -7.60
C ARG A 219 0.30 12.49 -7.31
N MET A 220 -0.23 12.40 -6.08
CA MET A 220 -1.21 11.37 -5.69
C MET A 220 -2.55 11.45 -6.43
N ALA A 221 -2.87 12.58 -7.05
CA ALA A 221 -4.07 12.76 -7.84
C ALA A 221 -3.90 12.36 -9.32
N GLU A 222 -2.66 12.13 -9.76
CA GLU A 222 -2.36 11.76 -11.15
C GLU A 222 -2.46 10.23 -11.32
N THR A 223 -3.54 9.78 -11.95
CA THR A 223 -3.73 8.36 -12.32
C THR A 223 -2.71 7.91 -13.36
N ALA A 224 -2.60 6.59 -13.55
CA ALA A 224 -1.72 5.99 -14.55
C ALA A 224 -2.47 4.98 -15.42
N ARG A 225 -2.02 4.81 -16.66
CA ARG A 225 -2.59 3.80 -17.57
C ARG A 225 -1.89 2.47 -17.31
N PRO A 226 -2.64 1.38 -17.06
CA PRO A 226 -2.03 0.06 -16.93
C PRO A 226 -1.44 -0.37 -18.28
N ARG A 227 -0.19 -0.85 -18.27
CA ARG A 227 0.49 -1.33 -19.48
C ARG A 227 1.06 -2.73 -19.32
N TRP A 228 1.48 -3.08 -18.09
CA TRP A 228 2.05 -4.39 -17.80
C TRP A 228 1.40 -5.03 -16.58
N ILE A 229 1.16 -6.32 -16.68
CA ILE A 229 0.83 -7.18 -15.54
C ILE A 229 1.99 -8.16 -15.38
N ILE A 230 2.81 -7.96 -14.35
CA ILE A 230 4.01 -8.74 -14.12
C ILE A 230 3.86 -9.50 -12.82
N PHE A 231 3.86 -10.83 -12.86
CA PHE A 231 3.74 -11.70 -11.70
C PHE A 231 5.14 -11.98 -11.12
N PRO A 232 5.60 -11.29 -10.06
CA PRO A 232 6.94 -11.45 -9.55
C PRO A 232 7.06 -12.71 -8.69
N LYS A 233 8.23 -13.34 -8.76
CA LYS A 233 8.61 -14.46 -7.92
C LYS A 233 10.09 -14.38 -7.62
N TYR A 234 10.42 -14.15 -6.35
CA TYR A 234 11.81 -14.29 -5.90
C TYR A 234 12.23 -15.76 -5.99
N VAL A 235 13.36 -16.02 -6.66
CA VAL A 235 14.00 -17.34 -6.74
C VAL A 235 15.47 -17.13 -6.45
N ALA A 236 15.98 -17.77 -5.39
CA ALA A 236 17.38 -17.64 -5.00
C ALA A 236 18.30 -18.01 -6.17
N ASP A 237 19.32 -17.18 -6.39
CA ASP A 237 20.34 -17.34 -7.43
C ASP A 237 19.83 -17.40 -8.88
N ALA A 238 18.54 -17.12 -9.12
CA ALA A 238 17.98 -17.05 -10.46
C ALA A 238 18.35 -15.73 -11.15
N PRO A 239 18.62 -15.75 -12.47
CA PRO A 239 18.76 -14.52 -13.25
C PRO A 239 17.43 -13.76 -13.33
N ALA A 240 17.48 -12.44 -13.51
CA ALA A 240 16.30 -11.65 -13.80
C ALA A 240 15.76 -12.01 -15.21
N ALA A 241 14.56 -12.55 -15.29
CA ALA A 241 13.96 -12.99 -16.56
C ALA A 241 12.45 -12.75 -16.61
N LEU A 242 11.98 -12.22 -17.74
CA LEU A 242 10.55 -12.19 -18.09
C LEU A 242 10.22 -13.34 -19.02
N ALA A 243 9.10 -14.00 -18.76
CA ALA A 243 8.49 -14.95 -19.68
C ALA A 243 7.04 -14.53 -19.98
N PRO A 244 6.60 -14.53 -21.26
CA PRO A 244 5.22 -14.23 -21.60
C PRO A 244 4.24 -15.15 -20.87
N ARG A 245 3.13 -14.58 -20.42
CA ARG A 245 2.08 -15.30 -19.70
C ARG A 245 0.76 -15.21 -20.48
N SER A 246 -0.02 -16.29 -20.44
CA SER A 246 -1.34 -16.29 -21.08
C SER A 246 -2.27 -15.23 -20.47
N ARG A 247 -3.04 -14.55 -21.32
CA ARG A 247 -4.06 -13.59 -20.88
C ARG A 247 -5.12 -14.25 -20.01
N ALA A 248 -5.69 -15.37 -20.47
CA ALA A 248 -6.68 -16.12 -19.70
C ALA A 248 -6.16 -16.56 -18.32
N GLY A 249 -4.93 -17.07 -18.24
CA GLY A 249 -4.31 -17.45 -16.96
C GLY A 249 -3.96 -16.25 -16.07
N SER A 250 -3.77 -15.07 -16.66
CA SER A 250 -3.56 -13.82 -15.91
C SER A 250 -4.87 -13.30 -15.34
N LEU A 251 -5.96 -13.32 -16.11
CA LEU A 251 -7.30 -12.95 -15.65
C LEU A 251 -7.76 -13.78 -14.45
N LEU A 252 -7.60 -15.11 -14.52
CA LEU A 252 -7.97 -16.01 -13.42
C LEU A 252 -7.20 -15.72 -12.14
N ASP A 253 -5.89 -15.47 -12.24
CA ASP A 253 -5.08 -15.18 -11.06
C ASP A 253 -5.31 -13.75 -10.54
N LEU A 254 -5.61 -12.77 -11.38
CA LEU A 254 -6.05 -11.44 -10.95
C LEU A 254 -7.37 -11.51 -10.20
N GLY A 255 -8.35 -12.26 -10.73
CA GLY A 255 -9.64 -12.49 -10.07
C GLY A 255 -9.48 -13.11 -8.68
N ARG A 256 -8.58 -14.10 -8.54
CA ARG A 256 -8.24 -14.70 -7.24
C ARG A 256 -7.59 -13.74 -6.25
N ASN A 257 -6.84 -12.75 -6.74
CA ASN A 257 -6.18 -11.74 -5.92
C ASN A 257 -7.05 -10.49 -5.71
N SER A 258 -8.29 -10.46 -6.20
CA SER A 258 -9.19 -9.34 -6.00
C SER A 258 -9.94 -9.44 -4.68
N PHE A 259 -10.06 -8.31 -3.98
CA PHE A 259 -10.81 -8.23 -2.72
C PHE A 259 -12.32 -8.22 -2.91
N ASN A 260 -12.79 -7.66 -4.03
CA ASN A 260 -14.21 -7.40 -4.25
C ASN A 260 -14.72 -7.95 -5.59
N TYR A 261 -14.00 -8.83 -6.27
CA TYR A 261 -14.42 -9.42 -7.54
C TYR A 261 -15.82 -10.03 -7.49
N MET A 262 -16.12 -10.81 -6.45
CA MET A 262 -17.45 -11.41 -6.27
C MET A 262 -18.53 -10.38 -5.94
N VAL A 263 -18.17 -9.26 -5.29
CA VAL A 263 -19.10 -8.16 -5.00
C VAL A 263 -19.42 -7.38 -6.28
N GLN A 264 -18.42 -7.17 -7.13
CA GLN A 264 -18.57 -6.46 -8.40
C GLN A 264 -19.38 -7.24 -9.43
N GLY A 265 -19.26 -8.58 -9.45
CA GLY A 265 -19.95 -9.40 -10.44
C GLY A 265 -19.49 -9.09 -11.88
N LEU A 266 -20.45 -8.86 -12.77
CA LEU A 266 -20.19 -8.63 -14.20
C LEU A 266 -19.26 -7.42 -14.46
N PRO A 267 -19.49 -6.21 -13.91
CA PRO A 267 -18.57 -5.08 -14.03
C PRO A 267 -17.12 -5.40 -13.66
N GLY A 268 -16.91 -6.20 -12.61
CA GLY A 268 -15.57 -6.61 -12.19
C GLY A 268 -14.90 -7.55 -13.19
N PHE A 269 -15.66 -8.47 -13.79
CA PHE A 269 -15.17 -9.36 -14.84
C PHE A 269 -14.82 -8.62 -16.13
N GLU A 270 -15.68 -7.71 -16.58
CA GLU A 270 -15.43 -6.88 -17.77
C GLU A 270 -14.19 -6.01 -17.56
N CYS A 271 -14.09 -5.32 -16.41
CA CYS A 271 -12.93 -4.51 -16.06
C CYS A 271 -11.61 -5.32 -16.05
N LEU A 272 -11.60 -6.55 -15.50
CA LEU A 272 -10.41 -7.41 -15.57
C LEU A 272 -10.08 -7.89 -16.98
N SER A 273 -11.11 -8.16 -17.79
CA SER A 273 -10.93 -8.60 -19.18
C SER A 273 -10.27 -7.49 -19.99
N ASP A 274 -10.83 -6.28 -19.91
CA ASP A 274 -10.29 -5.10 -20.60
C ASP A 274 -8.87 -4.77 -20.13
N LEU A 275 -8.62 -4.86 -18.81
CA LEU A 275 -7.29 -4.67 -18.23
C LEU A 275 -6.26 -5.62 -18.85
N VAL A 276 -6.58 -6.92 -18.90
CA VAL A 276 -5.68 -7.95 -19.42
C VAL A 276 -5.47 -7.80 -20.92
N ASP A 277 -6.48 -7.34 -21.66
CA ASP A 277 -6.35 -7.09 -23.10
C ASP A 277 -5.51 -5.85 -23.42
N ALA A 278 -5.57 -4.83 -22.58
CA ALA A 278 -4.76 -3.61 -22.70
C ALA A 278 -3.29 -3.81 -22.26
N CYS A 279 -3.00 -4.87 -21.49
CA CYS A 279 -1.69 -5.09 -20.91
C CYS A 279 -0.89 -6.23 -21.58
N GLN A 280 0.43 -6.10 -21.51
CA GLN A 280 1.33 -7.25 -21.70
C GLN A 280 1.47 -8.01 -20.38
N CYS A 281 1.31 -9.33 -20.42
CA CYS A 281 1.35 -10.19 -19.24
C CYS A 281 2.63 -11.01 -19.18
N TYR A 282 3.33 -10.97 -18.05
CA TYR A 282 4.60 -11.67 -17.84
C TYR A 282 4.66 -12.36 -16.49
N THR A 283 5.37 -13.49 -16.42
CA THR A 283 5.97 -13.93 -15.16
C THR A 283 7.37 -13.38 -15.05
N PHE A 284 7.79 -13.00 -13.84
CA PHE A 284 9.11 -12.44 -13.58
C PHE A 284 9.81 -13.20 -12.45
N GLU A 285 10.94 -13.82 -12.76
CA GLU A 285 11.82 -14.43 -11.76
C GLU A 285 13.07 -13.58 -11.57
N TYR A 286 13.54 -13.46 -10.32
CA TYR A 286 14.73 -12.69 -9.97
C TYR A 286 15.32 -13.09 -8.62
N SER A 287 16.60 -12.79 -8.44
CA SER A 287 17.31 -12.88 -7.15
C SER A 287 17.91 -11.54 -6.69
N GLN A 288 18.28 -10.66 -7.61
CA GLN A 288 18.94 -9.37 -7.31
C GLN A 288 18.07 -8.18 -7.72
N LEU A 289 17.99 -7.16 -6.85
CA LEU A 289 17.18 -5.97 -7.11
C LEU A 289 17.73 -5.11 -8.25
N ASN A 290 19.06 -5.01 -8.39
CA ASN A 290 19.66 -4.23 -9.48
C ASN A 290 19.31 -4.79 -10.86
N ASP A 291 19.34 -6.11 -11.01
CA ASP A 291 19.00 -6.78 -12.27
C ASP A 291 17.50 -6.59 -12.58
N ALA A 292 16.66 -6.66 -11.55
CA ALA A 292 15.23 -6.39 -11.69
C ALA A 292 14.95 -4.95 -12.15
N VAL A 293 15.63 -3.97 -11.54
CA VAL A 293 15.53 -2.55 -11.93
C VAL A 293 15.99 -2.36 -13.38
N ALA A 294 17.16 -2.90 -13.75
CA ALA A 294 17.68 -2.78 -15.11
C ALA A 294 16.69 -3.36 -16.15
N LEU A 295 16.08 -4.50 -15.84
CA LEU A 295 15.10 -5.13 -16.72
C LEU A 295 13.83 -4.27 -16.84
N PHE A 296 13.25 -3.82 -15.73
CA PHE A 296 12.04 -2.98 -15.76
C PHE A 296 12.31 -1.65 -16.49
N ASP A 297 13.47 -1.06 -16.28
CA ASP A 297 13.90 0.17 -16.97
C ASP A 297 14.00 -0.05 -18.48
N SER A 298 14.52 -1.20 -18.92
CA SER A 298 14.55 -1.54 -20.35
C SER A 298 13.14 -1.69 -20.93
N LEU A 299 12.22 -2.30 -20.18
CA LEU A 299 10.82 -2.50 -20.59
C LEU A 299 10.11 -1.15 -20.79
N ALA A 300 10.31 -0.22 -19.86
CA ALA A 300 9.73 1.13 -19.95
C ALA A 300 10.31 1.97 -21.10
N ARG A 301 11.60 1.78 -21.45
CA ARG A 301 12.24 2.50 -22.56
C ARG A 301 11.76 2.03 -23.91
N GLN A 302 11.51 0.72 -24.08
CA GLN A 302 10.98 0.17 -25.33
C GLN A 302 9.62 0.79 -25.67
N GLU A 303 8.77 0.98 -24.67
CA GLU A 303 7.45 1.62 -24.84
C GLU A 303 7.54 3.12 -25.16
N SER A 304 8.55 3.83 -24.63
CA SER A 304 8.71 5.27 -24.89
C SER A 304 9.26 5.58 -26.30
N GLY A 305 9.67 4.54 -27.05
CA GLY A 305 10.23 4.65 -28.40
C GLY A 305 9.27 4.21 -29.52
N GLU A 306 8.07 3.73 -29.18
CA GLU A 306 6.94 3.53 -30.11
C GLU A 306 6.05 4.78 -30.15
#